data_AF-A0AAN6GIK6-F1
#
_entry.id   AF-A0AAN6GIK6-F1
#
_cell.length_a   1.000
_cell.length_b   1.000
_cell.length_c   1.000
_cell.angle_alpha   90.00
_cell.angle_beta   90.00
_cell.angle_gamma   90.00
#
_symmetry.space_group_name_H-M   'P 1'
#
loop_
_entity.id
_entity.type
_entity.pdbx_description
1 polymer ?
#
loop_
_entity_poly.entity_id
_entity_poly.type
_entity_poly.pdbx_seq_one_letter_code
_entity_poly.pdbx_strand_id
1 'polypeptide(L)'
;MKLSALIPLISLSAPTLTLALSDASSSSHQSPRLTRRTTHLSSRAPSDDVLDINNFLSTNYKNGDLPPGHQSGDASGQVVVLTNGGGADDDSQSPQCSSTVFIGGADVQGSFSTGWKALPQITGFDLLRDVSVASGGIVQPYYQLRGRDPSQVKRLIISQPGLPRDTWKYVNLIRNAMLCAVSNSSNNINLSELMIAAPAWLNTDDASAGAAEANDVVFSKGSWNLGSQSSAPASTSVSSYQVMDTLLTALLSRFPNVNQVWIAGHSLGASFVQRYALVKKPDNSDAVLNFWAGNAGSYAWPIKSRPVQPSGSCASTYDDWAYGLSSGPVYRQADVQANVSAVQQQYYGRRVVVALGTADDGAGDSACEAQFEGSTHLERGSNLQSAMKTLPGGIPARHAFDFVQGVAHEDYLMFSSPAALQHLFVENFNTKGTSSGAGTTSASPSSTKSGGGSKPTTSTNSGGGGNTGTGGSGDNKGSGVRLTGLAFTGVSLIAVLCGSMLLL
;
A
#
# COMPACT_ATOMS: atom_id res chain seq x y z
N MET A 1 -19.68 68.94 45.35
CA MET A 1 -20.75 69.53 44.53
C MET A 1 -21.54 68.37 43.95
N LYS A 2 -22.71 68.03 44.51
CA LYS A 2 -24.02 68.62 44.17
C LYS A 2 -24.34 68.43 42.69
N LEU A 3 -25.45 67.86 42.27
CA LEU A 3 -26.62 67.28 42.91
C LEU A 3 -27.51 66.83 41.74
N SER A 4 -28.27 65.74 41.90
CA SER A 4 -29.71 65.69 41.58
C SER A 4 -30.15 65.76 40.11
N ALA A 5 -31.19 65.07 39.63
CA ALA A 5 -32.43 64.52 40.21
C ALA A 5 -33.40 64.41 39.00
N LEU A 6 -34.56 63.76 38.95
CA LEU A 6 -35.43 62.91 39.76
C LEU A 6 -36.57 62.54 38.74
N ILE A 7 -37.09 61.31 38.65
CA ILE A 7 -38.36 60.83 39.29
C ILE A 7 -39.63 61.42 38.59
N PRO A 8 -40.85 60.81 38.60
CA PRO A 8 -41.28 59.38 38.63
C PRO A 8 -42.78 59.11 38.19
N LEU A 9 -43.35 57.97 38.66
CA LEU A 9 -44.76 57.66 39.06
C LEU A 9 -45.73 57.26 37.91
N ILE A 10 -46.65 56.26 37.93
CA ILE A 10 -47.47 55.51 38.94
C ILE A 10 -47.96 54.19 38.23
N SER A 11 -47.86 52.97 38.81
CA SER A 11 -48.89 52.15 39.54
C SER A 11 -50.28 52.04 38.85
N LEU A 12 -51.04 50.93 38.77
CA LEU A 12 -51.38 49.88 39.75
C LEU A 12 -52.17 48.72 39.06
N SER A 13 -52.21 47.56 39.74
CA SER A 13 -53.30 46.53 39.82
C SER A 13 -53.65 45.55 38.66
N ALA A 14 -53.50 44.25 38.98
CA ALA A 14 -54.20 43.05 38.47
C ALA A 14 -55.55 42.84 39.24
N PRO A 15 -56.37 41.74 39.13
CA PRO A 15 -56.22 40.48 38.37
C PRO A 15 -57.53 39.87 37.74
N THR A 16 -57.34 38.74 37.02
CA THR A 16 -58.21 37.53 36.84
C THR A 16 -59.68 37.62 36.40
N LEU A 17 -60.03 36.93 35.30
CA LEU A 17 -61.06 35.87 35.28
C LEU A 17 -60.97 34.96 34.03
N THR A 18 -61.04 33.66 34.28
CA THR A 18 -61.07 32.52 33.35
C THR A 18 -62.49 32.31 32.79
N LEU A 19 -62.63 31.92 31.51
CA LEU A 19 -63.73 31.05 31.07
C LEU A 19 -63.33 30.23 29.84
N ALA A 20 -63.82 28.99 29.80
CA ALA A 20 -63.35 27.88 29.00
C ALA A 20 -64.34 27.48 27.89
N LEU A 21 -63.82 26.67 26.93
CA LEU A 21 -64.53 25.69 26.07
C LEU A 21 -65.54 26.30 25.08
N SER A 22 -65.82 25.80 23.88
CA SER A 22 -65.48 24.64 23.05
C SER A 22 -66.34 24.83 21.79
N ASP A 23 -65.87 24.56 20.57
CA ASP A 23 -66.65 23.71 19.66
C ASP A 23 -65.91 23.34 18.36
N ALA A 24 -66.33 22.20 17.83
CA ALA A 24 -65.70 21.41 16.79
C ALA A 24 -66.27 21.65 15.39
N SER A 25 -65.50 21.20 14.38
CA SER A 25 -65.89 20.79 13.01
C SER A 25 -66.36 21.92 12.06
N SER A 26 -66.15 21.91 10.74
CA SER A 26 -65.96 20.83 9.78
C SER A 26 -65.29 21.31 8.48
N SER A 27 -64.37 20.48 7.96
CA SER A 27 -64.04 20.19 6.56
C SER A 27 -64.37 21.19 5.42
N SER A 28 -63.33 21.59 4.69
CA SER A 28 -63.40 21.71 3.22
C SER A 28 -62.22 20.98 2.57
N HIS A 29 -62.54 20.03 1.71
CA HIS A 29 -61.59 19.27 0.90
C HIS A 29 -60.92 20.18 -0.13
N GLN A 30 -59.59 20.26 -0.09
CA GLN A 30 -58.77 20.60 -1.26
C GLN A 30 -57.65 19.58 -1.39
N SER A 31 -57.73 18.76 -2.44
CA SER A 31 -56.65 17.88 -2.88
C SER A 31 -55.47 18.71 -3.38
N PRO A 32 -54.24 18.51 -2.87
CA PRO A 32 -53.06 19.02 -3.55
C PRO A 32 -52.44 17.92 -4.41
N ARG A 33 -52.19 18.31 -5.66
CA ARG A 33 -51.31 17.67 -6.64
C ARG A 33 -50.14 16.92 -5.97
N LEU A 34 -49.97 15.66 -6.34
CA LEU A 34 -48.72 14.91 -6.21
C LEU A 34 -47.64 15.59 -7.06
N THR A 35 -46.98 16.61 -6.50
CA THR A 35 -45.63 16.98 -6.91
C THR A 35 -44.72 15.85 -6.43
N ARG A 36 -44.30 15.02 -7.39
CA ARG A 36 -43.24 14.03 -7.22
C ARG A 36 -41.98 14.80 -6.81
N ARG A 37 -41.77 14.99 -5.50
CA ARG A 37 -40.48 15.40 -4.94
C ARG A 37 -39.51 14.31 -5.33
N THR A 38 -38.70 14.58 -6.34
CA THR A 38 -37.41 13.94 -6.51
C THR A 38 -36.68 14.13 -5.19
N THR A 39 -36.65 13.07 -4.39
CA THR A 39 -35.80 12.98 -3.22
C THR A 39 -34.37 13.14 -3.71
N HIS A 40 -33.80 14.33 -3.53
CA HIS A 40 -32.37 14.45 -3.35
C HIS A 40 -31.99 13.39 -2.31
N LEU A 41 -31.16 12.43 -2.71
CA LEU A 41 -30.46 11.56 -1.77
C LEU A 41 -29.65 12.50 -0.88
N SER A 42 -30.22 12.90 0.25
CA SER A 42 -29.47 13.61 1.27
C SER A 42 -28.37 12.64 1.72
N SER A 43 -27.14 13.15 1.82
CA SER A 43 -26.09 12.53 2.63
C SER A 43 -26.75 11.96 3.89
N ARG A 44 -26.66 10.64 4.10
CA ARG A 44 -27.11 10.04 5.37
C ARG A 44 -26.30 10.73 6.47
N ALA A 45 -26.99 11.18 7.51
CA ALA A 45 -26.32 11.73 8.68
C ALA A 45 -25.35 10.69 9.26
N PRO A 46 -24.26 11.12 9.91
CA PRO A 46 -23.42 10.21 10.69
C PRO A 46 -24.25 9.33 11.63
N SER A 47 -23.87 8.06 11.79
CA SER A 47 -24.47 7.10 12.70
C SER A 47 -23.49 6.73 13.81
N ASP A 48 -23.98 6.10 14.89
CA ASP A 48 -23.12 5.64 15.99
C ASP A 48 -22.31 4.38 15.64
N ASP A 49 -22.58 3.75 14.48
CA ASP A 49 -21.84 2.57 14.01
C ASP A 49 -20.58 3.00 13.24
N VAL A 50 -19.40 2.78 13.84
CA VAL A 50 -18.10 3.08 13.21
C VAL A 50 -17.86 2.32 11.90
N LEU A 51 -18.66 1.30 11.58
CA LEU A 51 -18.62 0.58 10.30
C LEU A 51 -19.47 1.23 9.20
N ASP A 52 -20.24 2.28 9.50
CA ASP A 52 -20.97 3.04 8.49
C ASP A 52 -20.04 4.01 7.75
N ILE A 53 -19.94 3.86 6.43
CA ILE A 53 -19.09 4.70 5.59
C ILE A 53 -19.50 6.18 5.62
N ASN A 54 -20.77 6.50 5.95
CA ASN A 54 -21.23 7.89 6.06
C ASN A 54 -20.51 8.66 7.18
N ASN A 55 -19.97 7.95 8.17
CA ASN A 55 -19.17 8.54 9.25
C ASN A 55 -17.82 9.08 8.79
N PHE A 56 -17.38 8.73 7.59
CA PHE A 56 -16.06 9.14 7.08
C PHE A 56 -16.17 10.15 5.93
N LEU A 57 -17.37 10.66 5.62
CA LEU A 57 -17.55 11.65 4.57
C LEU A 57 -16.98 13.01 4.98
N SER A 58 -16.18 13.62 4.11
CA SER A 58 -15.49 14.90 4.39
C SER A 58 -16.44 16.04 4.73
N THR A 59 -17.68 16.01 4.22
CA THR A 59 -18.72 17.01 4.46
C THR A 59 -19.15 17.11 5.92
N ASN A 60 -18.85 16.11 6.74
CA ASN A 60 -19.30 16.02 8.13
C ASN A 60 -18.28 16.58 9.13
N TYR A 61 -17.09 17.02 8.67
CA TYR A 61 -15.96 17.35 9.54
C TYR A 61 -15.33 18.70 9.20
N LYS A 62 -14.44 19.15 10.10
CA LYS A 62 -13.49 20.24 9.93
C LYS A 62 -12.08 19.75 10.24
N ASN A 63 -11.08 20.47 9.74
CA ASN A 63 -9.68 20.22 10.08
C ASN A 63 -9.46 20.27 11.60
N GLY A 64 -8.82 19.25 12.15
CA GLY A 64 -8.52 19.15 13.57
C GLY A 64 -9.58 18.41 14.40
N ASP A 65 -10.72 18.04 13.81
CA ASP A 65 -11.72 17.22 14.51
C ASP A 65 -11.16 15.84 14.87
N LEU A 66 -11.68 15.25 15.95
CA LEU A 66 -11.37 13.85 16.28
C LEU A 66 -11.98 12.91 15.23
N PRO A 67 -11.19 11.96 14.68
CA PRO A 67 -11.68 11.04 13.67
C PRO A 67 -12.69 10.03 14.23
N PRO A 68 -13.57 9.47 13.37
CA PRO A 68 -14.47 8.39 13.78
C PRO A 68 -13.71 7.23 14.44
N GLY A 69 -14.24 6.75 15.56
CA GLY A 69 -13.66 5.64 16.31
C GLY A 69 -12.50 6.02 17.24
N HIS A 70 -12.17 7.31 17.38
CA HIS A 70 -11.20 7.79 18.37
C HIS A 70 -11.63 7.41 19.81
N GLN A 71 -10.68 6.96 20.61
CA GLN A 71 -10.85 6.58 22.01
C GLN A 71 -9.84 7.27 22.92
N SER A 72 -10.20 7.40 24.20
CA SER A 72 -9.23 7.86 25.21
C SER A 72 -8.07 6.87 25.29
N GLY A 73 -6.83 7.38 25.20
CA GLY A 73 -5.61 6.56 25.19
C GLY A 73 -5.01 6.35 23.80
N ASP A 74 -5.73 6.70 22.72
CA ASP A 74 -5.11 6.81 21.40
C ASP A 74 -4.04 7.93 21.40
N ALA A 75 -2.95 7.72 20.67
CA ALA A 75 -1.85 8.67 20.56
C ALA A 75 -2.30 9.99 19.92
N SER A 76 -1.63 11.10 20.27
CA SER A 76 -1.92 12.42 19.69
C SER A 76 -1.58 12.48 18.18
N GLY A 77 -1.92 13.60 17.53
CA GLY A 77 -1.66 13.83 16.10
C GLY A 77 -2.72 13.27 15.16
N GLN A 78 -3.50 12.28 15.61
CA GLN A 78 -4.53 11.61 14.81
C GLN A 78 -5.81 12.44 14.73
N VAL A 79 -5.82 13.44 13.87
CA VAL A 79 -6.97 14.33 13.63
C VAL A 79 -7.46 14.20 12.19
N VAL A 80 -8.69 14.65 11.94
CA VAL A 80 -9.22 14.79 10.58
C VAL A 80 -8.46 15.89 9.84
N VAL A 81 -8.00 15.54 8.64
CA VAL A 81 -7.39 16.43 7.64
C VAL A 81 -8.26 16.44 6.39
N LEU A 82 -8.61 17.63 5.95
CA LEU A 82 -9.40 17.99 4.79
C LEU A 82 -8.53 18.89 3.92
N THR A 83 -8.28 18.46 2.69
CA THR A 83 -7.41 19.15 1.75
C THR A 83 -8.11 20.35 1.13
N ASN A 84 -7.47 21.53 1.17
CA ASN A 84 -7.94 22.73 0.45
C ASN A 84 -7.15 22.99 -0.87
N GLY A 85 -6.16 22.16 -1.22
CA GLY A 85 -5.10 22.54 -2.19
C GLY A 85 -4.52 21.45 -3.09
N GLY A 86 -5.25 20.37 -3.39
CA GLY A 86 -4.88 19.46 -4.50
C GLY A 86 -4.21 18.12 -4.12
N GLY A 87 -3.97 17.84 -2.84
CA GLY A 87 -3.77 16.46 -2.35
C GLY A 87 -2.56 15.72 -2.92
N ALA A 88 -1.43 16.41 -3.01
CA ALA A 88 -0.20 15.91 -3.62
C ALA A 88 0.89 15.55 -2.59
N ASP A 89 0.50 15.14 -1.38
CA ASP A 89 1.39 14.75 -0.28
C ASP A 89 0.89 13.49 0.44
N ASP A 90 1.66 13.02 1.42
CA ASP A 90 1.38 11.81 2.21
C ASP A 90 0.49 12.04 3.45
N ASP A 91 0.10 13.29 3.71
CA ASP A 91 -0.56 13.71 4.94
C ASP A 91 -1.94 14.34 4.68
N SER A 92 -2.43 14.28 3.44
CA SER A 92 -3.73 14.80 3.05
C SER A 92 -4.41 13.92 2.00
N GLN A 93 -5.70 14.20 1.78
CA GLN A 93 -6.49 13.39 0.88
C GLN A 93 -6.10 13.62 -0.59
N SER A 94 -5.95 12.54 -1.36
CA SER A 94 -5.67 12.60 -2.79
C SER A 94 -6.92 13.04 -3.58
N PRO A 95 -6.77 13.67 -4.77
CA PRO A 95 -7.91 14.24 -5.50
C PRO A 95 -9.07 13.27 -5.71
N GLN A 96 -8.76 12.03 -6.08
CA GLN A 96 -9.74 10.96 -6.32
C GLN A 96 -10.46 10.47 -5.05
N CYS A 97 -9.94 10.78 -3.87
CA CYS A 97 -10.43 10.33 -2.58
C CYS A 97 -11.05 11.46 -1.73
N SER A 98 -11.21 12.65 -2.32
CA SER A 98 -11.66 13.90 -1.65
C SER A 98 -13.06 13.84 -1.01
N SER A 99 -13.87 12.83 -1.33
CA SER A 99 -15.18 12.59 -0.70
C SER A 99 -15.09 12.12 0.75
N THR A 100 -13.92 11.62 1.18
CA THR A 100 -13.69 11.10 2.52
C THR A 100 -12.69 11.93 3.29
N VAL A 101 -12.79 11.91 4.63
CA VAL A 101 -11.76 12.46 5.51
C VAL A 101 -10.43 11.74 5.29
N PHE A 102 -9.32 12.46 5.44
CA PHE A 102 -8.04 11.84 5.70
C PHE A 102 -7.82 11.82 7.22
N ILE A 103 -7.47 10.67 7.79
CA ILE A 103 -7.12 10.58 9.20
C ILE A 103 -5.60 10.73 9.31
N GLY A 104 -5.15 11.75 10.05
CA GLY A 104 -3.74 12.05 10.27
C GLY A 104 -2.99 10.94 11.02
N GLY A 105 -1.66 10.94 10.88
CA GLY A 105 -0.77 9.99 11.56
C GLY A 105 -0.67 10.24 13.07
N ALA A 106 -0.23 9.22 13.80
CA ALA A 106 0.06 9.36 15.23
C ALA A 106 1.42 10.02 15.46
N ASP A 107 1.49 10.91 16.45
CA ASP A 107 2.75 11.48 16.94
C ASP A 107 3.49 10.41 17.75
N VAL A 108 4.70 10.07 17.32
CA VAL A 108 5.54 9.08 18.00
C VAL A 108 6.93 9.65 18.23
N GLN A 109 7.42 9.52 19.46
CA GLN A 109 8.77 9.95 19.78
C GLN A 109 9.81 8.96 19.24
N GLY A 110 10.95 9.50 18.85
CA GLY A 110 12.06 8.74 18.28
C GLY A 110 12.27 9.09 16.82
N SER A 111 13.03 8.25 16.12
CA SER A 111 13.28 8.41 14.69
C SER A 111 13.69 7.09 14.07
N PHE A 112 13.64 7.00 12.74
CA PHE A 112 14.07 5.79 12.05
C PHE A 112 15.54 5.41 12.31
N SER A 113 16.40 6.40 12.60
CA SER A 113 17.85 6.22 12.74
C SER A 113 18.30 5.97 14.18
N THR A 114 17.53 6.41 15.16
CA THR A 114 17.83 6.23 16.60
C THR A 114 16.87 5.29 17.31
N GLY A 115 15.90 4.73 16.59
CA GLY A 115 14.83 3.92 17.13
C GLY A 115 13.61 4.73 17.56
N TRP A 116 12.44 4.11 17.42
CA TRP A 116 11.18 4.61 17.99
C TRP A 116 11.07 4.25 19.47
N LYS A 117 10.43 5.12 20.25
CA LYS A 117 10.31 4.93 21.71
C LYS A 117 9.09 4.12 22.14
N ALA A 118 8.13 3.92 21.24
CA ALA A 118 6.91 3.16 21.52
C ALA A 118 6.29 2.67 20.21
N LEU A 119 5.49 1.60 20.29
CA LEU A 119 4.42 1.34 19.35
C LEU A 119 3.16 2.06 19.85
N PRO A 120 2.66 3.12 19.16
CA PRO A 120 1.52 3.88 19.65
C PRO A 120 0.22 3.08 19.55
N GLN A 121 -0.72 3.34 20.46
CA GLN A 121 -2.11 2.96 20.26
C GLN A 121 -2.74 3.95 19.26
N ILE A 122 -3.34 3.45 18.18
CA ILE A 122 -3.89 4.29 17.10
C ILE A 122 -5.40 4.14 16.96
N THR A 123 -6.06 5.23 16.60
CA THR A 123 -7.51 5.31 16.43
C THR A 123 -8.00 4.15 15.58
N GLY A 124 -9.00 3.41 16.04
CA GLY A 124 -9.65 2.35 15.24
C GLY A 124 -8.84 1.07 15.01
N PHE A 125 -7.64 0.92 15.59
CA PHE A 125 -6.86 -0.32 15.54
C PHE A 125 -6.48 -0.81 16.93
N ASP A 126 -6.34 -2.11 17.11
CA ASP A 126 -5.76 -2.71 18.30
C ASP A 126 -4.29 -3.07 18.03
N LEU A 127 -3.39 -2.71 18.96
CA LEU A 127 -2.03 -3.24 18.99
C LEU A 127 -2.01 -4.57 19.76
N LEU A 128 -1.74 -5.67 19.05
CA LEU A 128 -1.86 -7.03 19.55
C LEU A 128 -0.50 -7.74 19.65
N ARG A 129 -0.39 -8.66 20.62
CA ARG A 129 0.78 -9.51 20.91
C ARG A 129 0.36 -10.97 21.18
N ASP A 130 -0.64 -11.44 20.46
CA ASP A 130 -1.28 -12.75 20.68
C ASP A 130 -0.82 -13.84 19.70
N VAL A 131 0.06 -13.51 18.74
CA VAL A 131 0.63 -14.47 17.79
C VAL A 131 2.05 -14.84 18.23
N SER A 132 2.21 -16.06 18.74
CA SER A 132 3.53 -16.62 19.04
C SER A 132 4.22 -17.10 17.77
N VAL A 133 5.45 -16.64 17.56
CA VAL A 133 6.22 -16.87 16.32
C VAL A 133 7.46 -17.75 16.54
N ALA A 134 7.78 -18.05 17.79
CA ALA A 134 8.80 -19.00 18.17
C ALA A 134 8.51 -19.56 19.58
N SER A 135 9.25 -20.60 19.97
CA SER A 135 9.17 -21.18 21.31
C SER A 135 9.45 -20.15 22.41
N GLY A 136 8.95 -20.39 23.63
CA GLY A 136 9.24 -19.53 24.78
C GLY A 136 8.34 -18.29 24.88
N GLY A 137 7.22 -18.26 24.14
CA GLY A 137 6.26 -17.15 24.21
C GLY A 137 6.72 -15.90 23.47
N ILE A 138 7.65 -16.04 22.51
CA ILE A 138 8.07 -14.94 21.64
C ILE A 138 6.95 -14.63 20.66
N VAL A 139 6.64 -13.34 20.52
CA VAL A 139 5.49 -12.84 19.75
C VAL A 139 5.93 -11.84 18.70
N GLN A 140 5.11 -11.68 17.67
CA GLN A 140 5.21 -10.57 16.73
C GLN A 140 4.12 -9.54 17.06
N PRO A 141 4.45 -8.34 17.55
CA PRO A 141 3.47 -7.29 17.72
C PRO A 141 2.90 -6.87 16.36
N TYR A 142 1.61 -6.59 16.28
CA TYR A 142 0.97 -6.15 15.04
C TYR A 142 -0.29 -5.32 15.30
N TYR A 143 -0.64 -4.45 14.35
CA TYR A 143 -1.89 -3.71 14.38
C TYR A 143 -3.00 -4.48 13.68
N GLN A 144 -4.22 -4.45 14.22
CA GLN A 144 -5.41 -5.04 13.61
C GLN A 144 -6.58 -4.06 13.64
N LEU A 145 -7.30 -3.92 12.53
CA LEU A 145 -8.47 -3.04 12.46
C LEU A 145 -9.56 -3.52 13.42
N ARG A 146 -10.09 -2.61 14.25
CA ARG A 146 -11.05 -2.93 15.32
C ARG A 146 -12.47 -3.17 14.80
N GLY A 147 -13.25 -3.93 15.58
CA GLY A 147 -14.71 -3.96 15.48
C GLY A 147 -15.28 -4.79 14.33
N ARG A 148 -14.50 -5.67 13.70
CA ARG A 148 -14.99 -6.57 12.65
C ARG A 148 -15.50 -7.88 13.23
N ASP A 149 -16.67 -8.32 12.77
CA ASP A 149 -17.12 -9.70 12.96
C ASP A 149 -16.25 -10.62 12.08
N PRO A 150 -15.49 -11.56 12.66
CA PRO A 150 -14.60 -12.40 11.88
C PRO A 150 -15.29 -13.24 10.80
N SER A 151 -16.58 -13.54 10.96
CA SER A 151 -17.38 -14.29 9.99
C SER A 151 -17.78 -13.46 8.75
N GLN A 152 -17.76 -12.14 8.84
CA GLN A 152 -18.15 -11.24 7.75
C GLN A 152 -16.97 -10.84 6.86
N VAL A 153 -15.74 -10.95 7.37
CA VAL A 153 -14.53 -10.54 6.64
C VAL A 153 -14.33 -11.41 5.39
N LYS A 154 -14.29 -10.77 4.22
CA LYS A 154 -14.03 -11.39 2.91
C LYS A 154 -12.66 -10.99 2.34
N ARG A 155 -12.09 -9.88 2.79
CA ARG A 155 -10.85 -9.32 2.25
C ARG A 155 -9.93 -8.89 3.38
N LEU A 156 -8.70 -9.40 3.37
CA LEU A 156 -7.66 -9.07 4.33
C LEU A 156 -6.48 -8.36 3.63
N ILE A 157 -6.09 -7.19 4.13
CA ILE A 157 -4.89 -6.49 3.67
C ILE A 157 -3.86 -6.56 4.80
N ILE A 158 -2.67 -7.07 4.51
CA ILE A 158 -1.54 -7.10 5.44
C ILE A 158 -0.51 -6.07 4.97
N SER A 159 -0.49 -4.91 5.64
CA SER A 159 0.38 -3.79 5.29
C SER A 159 1.80 -3.99 5.81
N GLN A 160 2.80 -3.58 5.01
CA GLN A 160 4.22 -3.63 5.34
C GLN A 160 4.78 -2.19 5.37
N PRO A 161 5.48 -1.78 6.45
CA PRO A 161 6.03 -0.44 6.58
C PRO A 161 7.24 -0.22 5.65
N GLY A 162 7.59 1.04 5.43
CA GLY A 162 8.81 1.44 4.75
C GLY A 162 10.06 1.33 5.63
N LEU A 163 11.16 1.93 5.18
CA LEU A 163 12.42 2.01 5.93
C LEU A 163 12.25 2.55 7.36
N PRO A 164 11.35 3.53 7.63
CA PRO A 164 11.16 4.04 8.97
C PRO A 164 10.60 3.02 9.97
N ARG A 165 9.99 1.91 9.54
CA ARG A 165 9.33 0.93 10.45
C ARG A 165 8.14 1.51 11.22
N ASP A 166 7.57 2.59 10.72
CA ASP A 166 6.39 3.28 11.24
C ASP A 166 5.09 2.57 10.82
N THR A 167 4.92 1.30 11.22
CA THR A 167 3.76 0.47 10.85
C THR A 167 2.42 1.15 11.15
N TRP A 168 2.35 1.96 12.22
CA TRP A 168 1.14 2.72 12.56
C TRP A 168 0.77 3.78 11.51
N LYS A 169 1.76 4.37 10.82
CA LYS A 169 1.52 5.26 9.66
C LYS A 169 0.95 4.43 8.51
N TYR A 170 1.63 3.36 8.13
CA TYR A 170 1.26 2.55 6.96
C TYR A 170 -0.13 1.92 7.07
N VAL A 171 -0.49 1.40 8.23
CA VAL A 171 -1.81 0.82 8.45
C VAL A 171 -2.92 1.89 8.40
N ASN A 172 -2.61 3.11 8.85
CA ASN A 172 -3.49 4.27 8.72
C ASN A 172 -3.66 4.70 7.25
N LEU A 173 -2.58 4.75 6.46
CA LEU A 173 -2.66 5.08 5.04
C LEU A 173 -3.49 4.06 4.24
N ILE A 174 -3.31 2.77 4.50
CA ILE A 174 -4.14 1.71 3.91
C ILE A 174 -5.60 1.88 4.34
N ARG A 175 -5.89 2.29 5.58
CA ARG A 175 -7.25 2.63 5.99
C ARG A 175 -7.80 3.81 5.21
N ASN A 176 -7.06 4.91 5.04
CA ASN A 176 -7.52 6.07 4.28
C ASN A 176 -7.85 5.67 2.82
N ALA A 177 -7.01 4.83 2.19
CA ALA A 177 -7.29 4.27 0.87
C ALA A 177 -8.51 3.33 0.86
N MET A 178 -8.69 2.51 1.90
CA MET A 178 -9.86 1.64 2.07
C MET A 178 -11.16 2.45 2.16
N LEU A 179 -11.17 3.54 2.95
CA LEU A 179 -12.33 4.43 3.07
C LEU A 179 -12.69 5.05 1.72
N CYS A 180 -11.68 5.50 0.97
CA CYS A 180 -11.86 5.99 -0.39
C CYS A 180 -12.54 4.93 -1.29
N ALA A 181 -12.00 3.71 -1.31
CA ALA A 181 -12.56 2.61 -2.11
C ALA A 181 -14.02 2.29 -1.73
N VAL A 182 -14.36 2.26 -0.44
CA VAL A 182 -15.71 1.92 0.02
C VAL A 182 -16.71 3.06 -0.19
N SER A 183 -16.28 4.32 -0.12
CA SER A 183 -17.15 5.47 -0.37
C SER A 183 -17.66 5.54 -1.81
N ASN A 184 -16.94 4.93 -2.76
CA ASN A 184 -17.43 4.76 -4.11
C ASN A 184 -18.41 3.57 -4.18
N SER A 185 -19.70 3.88 -4.12
CA SER A 185 -20.78 2.88 -4.15
C SER A 185 -20.77 1.96 -5.38
N SER A 186 -20.12 2.35 -6.48
CA SER A 186 -19.98 1.53 -7.68
C SER A 186 -19.08 0.30 -7.45
N ASN A 187 -18.22 0.33 -6.44
CA ASN A 187 -17.34 -0.79 -6.10
C ASN A 187 -18.08 -1.93 -5.40
N ASN A 188 -19.27 -1.69 -4.84
CA ASN A 188 -20.11 -2.69 -4.19
C ASN A 188 -19.36 -3.53 -3.12
N ILE A 189 -18.61 -2.84 -2.27
CA ILE A 189 -17.87 -3.42 -1.12
C ILE A 189 -18.32 -2.72 0.17
N ASN A 190 -18.32 -3.43 1.30
CA ASN A 190 -18.72 -2.87 2.59
C ASN A 190 -17.55 -2.81 3.58
N LEU A 191 -17.53 -1.81 4.46
CA LEU A 191 -16.48 -1.63 5.47
C LEU A 191 -16.38 -2.83 6.42
N SER A 192 -17.51 -3.48 6.74
CA SER A 192 -17.58 -4.64 7.63
C SER A 192 -16.93 -5.90 7.06
N GLU A 193 -16.78 -5.99 5.74
CA GLU A 193 -16.23 -7.15 5.02
C GLU A 193 -14.70 -7.04 4.80
N LEU A 194 -14.11 -5.92 5.22
CA LEU A 194 -12.69 -5.59 5.06
C LEU A 194 -11.96 -5.65 6.40
N MET A 195 -10.78 -6.28 6.40
CA MET A 195 -9.85 -6.32 7.52
C MET A 195 -8.48 -5.80 7.09
N ILE A 196 -7.81 -5.07 7.97
CA ILE A 196 -6.44 -4.63 7.80
C ILE A 196 -5.64 -5.14 9.00
N ALA A 197 -4.48 -5.73 8.73
CA ALA A 197 -3.48 -6.07 9.74
C ALA A 197 -2.10 -5.56 9.30
N ALA A 198 -1.17 -5.34 10.23
CA ALA A 198 0.18 -4.92 9.87
C ALA A 198 1.20 -5.33 10.94
N PRO A 199 2.18 -6.22 10.65
CA PRO A 199 3.26 -6.53 11.59
C PRO A 199 4.11 -5.29 11.91
N ALA A 200 4.42 -5.11 13.19
CA ALA A 200 5.36 -4.09 13.65
C ALA A 200 6.79 -4.65 13.64
N TRP A 201 7.52 -4.42 12.54
CA TRP A 201 8.90 -4.89 12.38
C TRP A 201 9.88 -4.03 13.19
N LEU A 202 9.97 -4.30 14.49
CA LEU A 202 10.91 -3.64 15.38
C LEU A 202 12.34 -4.09 15.10
N ASN A 203 13.27 -3.14 15.20
CA ASN A 203 14.70 -3.42 15.14
C ASN A 203 15.41 -3.18 16.48
N THR A 204 16.71 -3.51 16.55
CA THR A 204 17.53 -3.34 17.75
C THR A 204 17.60 -1.89 18.25
N ASP A 205 17.49 -0.91 17.36
CA ASP A 205 17.46 0.52 17.73
C ASP A 205 16.13 0.86 18.40
N ASP A 206 15.01 0.38 17.85
CA ASP A 206 13.68 0.55 18.44
C ASP A 206 13.57 -0.13 19.81
N ALA A 207 14.14 -1.34 19.95
CA ALA A 207 14.22 -2.03 21.23
C ALA A 207 15.05 -1.25 22.26
N SER A 208 16.19 -0.70 21.83
CA SER A 208 17.06 0.12 22.69
C SER A 208 16.40 1.46 23.09
N ALA A 209 15.56 2.01 22.20
CA ALA A 209 14.81 3.25 22.44
C ALA A 209 13.54 3.04 23.29
N GLY A 210 13.10 1.79 23.47
CA GLY A 210 12.03 1.41 24.39
C GLY A 210 10.73 0.92 23.73
N ALA A 211 10.67 0.76 22.40
CA ALA A 211 9.44 0.33 21.72
C ALA A 211 9.14 -1.17 21.85
N ALA A 212 10.15 -2.01 22.09
CA ALA A 212 9.99 -3.47 22.18
C ALA A 212 9.70 -3.92 23.61
N GLU A 213 8.75 -4.85 23.76
CA GLU A 213 8.58 -5.63 24.98
C GLU A 213 9.56 -6.81 25.04
N ALA A 214 9.74 -7.40 26.23
CA ALA A 214 10.78 -8.41 26.47
C ALA A 214 10.63 -9.68 25.62
N ASN A 215 9.42 -9.99 25.16
CA ASN A 215 9.10 -11.15 24.32
C ASN A 215 8.76 -10.77 22.87
N ASP A 216 8.90 -9.51 22.47
CA ASP A 216 8.74 -9.11 21.07
C ASP A 216 9.93 -9.62 20.25
N VAL A 217 9.65 -10.17 19.07
CA VAL A 217 10.70 -10.48 18.09
C VAL A 217 11.28 -9.18 17.53
N VAL A 218 12.60 -9.10 17.46
CA VAL A 218 13.34 -7.91 17.02
C VAL A 218 14.40 -8.31 15.99
N PHE A 219 14.58 -7.49 14.96
CA PHE A 219 15.54 -7.72 13.88
C PHE A 219 16.72 -6.73 13.91
N SER A 220 17.78 -6.99 13.15
CA SER A 220 18.86 -6.02 12.95
C SER A 220 18.46 -5.02 11.86
N LYS A 221 18.54 -3.71 12.12
CA LYS A 221 18.27 -2.65 11.14
C LYS A 221 17.03 -2.93 10.27
N GLY A 222 17.17 -2.90 8.95
CA GLY A 222 16.14 -3.24 7.97
C GLY A 222 16.11 -4.72 7.56
N SER A 223 16.89 -5.61 8.20
CA SER A 223 17.09 -6.99 7.76
C SER A 223 15.81 -7.85 7.76
N TRP A 224 14.77 -7.42 8.48
CA TRP A 224 13.43 -8.00 8.40
C TRP A 224 12.89 -8.06 6.96
N ASN A 225 13.27 -7.11 6.10
CA ASN A 225 12.82 -7.09 4.71
C ASN A 225 13.42 -8.24 3.87
N LEU A 226 14.55 -8.81 4.32
CA LEU A 226 15.37 -9.79 3.61
C LEU A 226 15.07 -11.24 4.00
N GLY A 227 14.14 -11.50 4.92
CA GLY A 227 13.96 -12.86 5.46
C GLY A 227 15.05 -13.28 6.45
N SER A 228 15.80 -12.33 7.00
CA SER A 228 16.87 -12.58 7.97
C SER A 228 16.35 -13.12 9.29
N GLN A 229 17.24 -13.77 10.06
CA GLN A 229 16.96 -14.24 11.40
C GLN A 229 16.81 -13.06 12.38
N SER A 230 15.93 -13.22 13.36
CA SER A 230 15.76 -12.30 14.49
C SER A 230 17.06 -12.12 15.28
N SER A 231 17.26 -10.92 15.82
CA SER A 231 18.38 -10.54 16.69
C SER A 231 18.01 -10.57 18.18
N ALA A 232 16.72 -10.45 18.52
CA ALA A 232 16.24 -10.59 19.89
C ALA A 232 14.84 -11.24 19.96
N PRO A 233 14.50 -11.86 21.11
CA PRO A 233 15.39 -12.14 22.24
C PRO A 233 16.46 -13.18 21.90
N ALA A 234 17.61 -13.15 22.58
CA ALA A 234 18.76 -14.02 22.26
C ALA A 234 18.46 -15.54 22.37
N SER A 235 17.38 -15.90 23.07
CA SER A 235 16.87 -17.26 23.18
C SER A 235 16.20 -17.79 21.91
N THR A 236 16.02 -16.95 20.88
CA THR A 236 15.25 -17.25 19.67
C THR A 236 15.96 -16.78 18.42
N SER A 237 15.87 -17.61 17.37
CA SER A 237 16.26 -17.27 16.00
C SER A 237 15.13 -17.68 15.08
N VAL A 238 14.36 -16.70 14.59
CA VAL A 238 13.27 -16.92 13.63
C VAL A 238 13.39 -15.96 12.45
N SER A 239 13.20 -16.46 11.23
CA SER A 239 13.21 -15.62 10.04
C SER A 239 11.97 -14.72 10.00
N SER A 240 12.11 -13.47 9.54
CA SER A 240 10.94 -12.61 9.31
C SER A 240 9.92 -13.20 8.33
N TYR A 241 10.34 -14.07 7.41
CA TYR A 241 9.41 -14.79 6.52
C TYR A 241 8.68 -15.93 7.24
N GLN A 242 9.30 -16.59 8.22
CA GLN A 242 8.61 -17.53 9.12
C GLN A 242 7.62 -16.81 10.04
N VAL A 243 7.99 -15.63 10.54
CA VAL A 243 7.09 -14.76 11.28
C VAL A 243 5.86 -14.41 10.44
N MET A 244 6.08 -14.03 9.17
CA MET A 244 5.00 -13.70 8.24
C MET A 244 4.10 -14.90 7.91
N ASP A 245 4.65 -16.10 7.70
CA ASP A 245 3.88 -17.34 7.53
C ASP A 245 2.98 -17.62 8.75
N THR A 246 3.55 -17.45 9.96
CA THR A 246 2.85 -17.70 11.22
C THR A 246 1.71 -16.70 11.44
N LEU A 247 1.97 -15.41 11.20
CA LEU A 247 0.97 -14.36 11.29
C LEU A 247 -0.16 -14.57 10.26
N LEU A 248 0.19 -14.90 9.01
CA LEU A 248 -0.80 -15.19 7.97
C LEU A 248 -1.70 -16.38 8.36
N THR A 249 -1.11 -17.44 8.90
CA THR A 249 -1.84 -18.63 9.38
C THR A 249 -2.81 -18.27 10.51
N ALA A 250 -2.35 -17.48 11.48
CA ALA A 250 -3.18 -17.03 12.61
C ALA A 250 -4.35 -16.15 12.13
N LEU A 251 -4.09 -15.21 11.22
CA LEU A 251 -5.12 -14.33 10.66
C LEU A 251 -6.15 -15.11 9.82
N LEU A 252 -5.73 -16.03 8.96
CA LEU A 252 -6.66 -16.86 8.18
C LEU A 252 -7.50 -17.79 9.06
N SER A 253 -6.94 -18.28 10.16
CA SER A 253 -7.69 -19.06 11.15
C SER A 253 -8.75 -18.20 11.87
N ARG A 254 -8.43 -16.93 12.13
CA ARG A 254 -9.34 -15.97 12.76
C ARG A 254 -10.45 -15.51 11.81
N PHE A 255 -10.14 -15.34 10.53
CA PHE A 255 -11.05 -14.83 9.49
C PHE A 255 -11.34 -15.91 8.44
N PRO A 256 -12.15 -16.95 8.77
CA PRO A 256 -12.29 -18.15 7.95
C PRO A 256 -13.01 -17.95 6.61
N ASN A 257 -13.69 -16.82 6.44
CA ASN A 257 -14.45 -16.49 5.22
C ASN A 257 -13.69 -15.57 4.24
N VAL A 258 -12.39 -15.31 4.50
CA VAL A 258 -11.56 -14.53 3.59
C VAL A 258 -11.47 -15.20 2.22
N ASN A 259 -11.81 -14.44 1.19
CA ASN A 259 -11.71 -14.83 -0.20
C ASN A 259 -10.35 -14.45 -0.79
N GLN A 260 -9.79 -13.31 -0.35
CA GLN A 260 -8.58 -12.70 -0.89
C GLN A 260 -7.75 -12.07 0.22
N VAL A 261 -6.46 -12.36 0.23
CA VAL A 261 -5.44 -11.70 1.04
C VAL A 261 -4.51 -10.90 0.14
N TRP A 262 -4.24 -9.65 0.50
CA TRP A 262 -3.22 -8.82 -0.14
C TRP A 262 -2.14 -8.47 0.86
N ILE A 263 -0.90 -8.86 0.59
CA ILE A 263 0.26 -8.29 1.30
C ILE A 263 0.74 -7.09 0.49
N ALA A 264 0.69 -5.91 1.09
CA ALA A 264 0.93 -4.64 0.40
C ALA A 264 2.00 -3.83 1.13
N GLY A 265 2.93 -3.24 0.39
CA GLY A 265 3.97 -2.38 0.95
C GLY A 265 4.47 -1.35 -0.04
N HIS A 266 5.08 -0.29 0.47
CA HIS A 266 5.77 0.74 -0.29
C HIS A 266 7.24 0.82 0.15
N SER A 267 8.15 1.25 -0.73
CA SER A 267 9.58 1.44 -0.42
C SER A 267 10.25 0.16 0.10
N LEU A 268 10.83 0.17 1.30
CA LEU A 268 11.41 -1.04 1.91
C LEU A 268 10.35 -2.14 2.13
N GLY A 269 9.11 -1.77 2.44
CA GLY A 269 7.99 -2.70 2.56
C GLY A 269 7.63 -3.36 1.24
N ALA A 270 7.71 -2.62 0.13
CA ALA A 270 7.55 -3.20 -1.21
C ALA A 270 8.67 -4.19 -1.54
N SER A 271 9.89 -3.89 -1.10
CA SER A 271 11.03 -4.80 -1.24
C SER A 271 10.79 -6.11 -0.47
N PHE A 272 10.30 -6.03 0.79
CA PHE A 272 9.85 -7.21 1.55
C PHE A 272 8.77 -7.99 0.79
N VAL A 273 7.72 -7.30 0.31
CA VAL A 273 6.58 -7.95 -0.35
C VAL A 273 7.01 -8.72 -1.58
N GLN A 274 7.81 -8.12 -2.47
CA GLN A 274 8.24 -8.78 -3.69
C GLN A 274 9.22 -9.93 -3.40
N ARG A 275 10.16 -9.72 -2.47
CA ARG A 275 11.11 -10.77 -2.04
C ARG A 275 10.40 -11.95 -1.41
N TYR A 276 9.46 -11.69 -0.50
CA TYR A 276 8.65 -12.72 0.14
C TYR A 276 7.77 -13.44 -0.89
N ALA A 277 7.17 -12.72 -1.85
CA ALA A 277 6.43 -13.36 -2.94
C ALA A 277 7.31 -14.32 -3.75
N LEU A 278 8.58 -13.98 -3.99
CA LEU A 278 9.52 -14.84 -4.72
C LEU A 278 9.86 -16.12 -3.96
N VAL A 279 10.14 -16.00 -2.67
CA VAL A 279 10.69 -17.12 -1.89
C VAL A 279 9.70 -17.76 -0.94
N LYS A 280 8.47 -17.27 -0.75
CA LYS A 280 7.47 -17.89 0.15
C LYS A 280 7.35 -19.39 -0.16
N LYS A 281 7.40 -20.24 0.87
CA LYS A 281 7.14 -21.67 0.73
C LYS A 281 5.67 -21.90 0.37
N PRO A 282 5.36 -22.77 -0.60
CA PRO A 282 3.99 -23.04 -1.01
C PRO A 282 3.22 -23.71 0.13
N ASP A 283 2.01 -23.23 0.37
CA ASP A 283 1.06 -23.81 1.31
C ASP A 283 -0.38 -23.55 0.83
N ASN A 284 -1.38 -23.92 1.63
CA ASN A 284 -2.79 -23.75 1.27
C ASN A 284 -3.23 -22.28 1.16
N SER A 285 -2.49 -21.33 1.76
CA SER A 285 -2.81 -19.90 1.68
C SER A 285 -2.52 -19.30 0.30
N ASP A 286 -1.63 -19.91 -0.50
CA ASP A 286 -1.25 -19.42 -1.83
C ASP A 286 -2.45 -19.27 -2.79
N ALA A 287 -3.54 -20.02 -2.56
CA ALA A 287 -4.77 -19.92 -3.36
C ALA A 287 -5.47 -18.55 -3.24
N VAL A 288 -5.39 -17.92 -2.06
CA VAL A 288 -6.04 -16.63 -1.76
C VAL A 288 -5.05 -15.47 -1.66
N LEU A 289 -3.75 -15.74 -1.75
CA LEU A 289 -2.70 -14.77 -1.49
C LEU A 289 -2.27 -14.00 -2.75
N ASN A 290 -2.17 -12.69 -2.59
CA ASN A 290 -1.77 -11.74 -3.62
C ASN A 290 -0.78 -10.73 -3.03
N PHE A 291 0.04 -10.12 -3.88
CA PHE A 291 1.15 -9.26 -3.48
C PHE A 291 1.12 -7.94 -4.24
N TRP A 292 1.27 -6.82 -3.54
CA TRP A 292 1.36 -5.48 -4.13
C TRP A 292 2.60 -4.76 -3.60
N ALA A 293 3.52 -4.39 -4.49
CA ALA A 293 4.80 -3.77 -4.16
C ALA A 293 4.93 -2.42 -4.90
N GLY A 294 4.79 -1.32 -4.16
CA GLY A 294 4.93 0.04 -4.70
C GLY A 294 6.34 0.62 -4.49
N ASN A 295 7.00 1.06 -5.55
CA ASN A 295 8.27 1.79 -5.49
C ASN A 295 9.35 1.11 -4.64
N ALA A 296 9.60 -0.19 -4.86
CA ALA A 296 10.60 -0.89 -4.06
C ALA A 296 12.01 -0.30 -4.25
N GLY A 297 12.75 -0.22 -3.15
CA GLY A 297 14.15 0.21 -3.14
C GLY A 297 15.05 -0.69 -3.98
N SER A 298 14.80 -2.00 -3.95
CA SER A 298 15.44 -3.03 -4.77
C SER A 298 14.56 -4.28 -4.81
N TYR A 299 14.80 -5.17 -5.77
CA TYR A 299 14.00 -6.38 -6.00
C TYR A 299 14.89 -7.62 -5.88
N ALA A 300 14.32 -8.76 -5.46
CA ALA A 300 14.97 -10.04 -5.74
C ALA A 300 14.60 -10.47 -7.15
N TRP A 301 15.60 -10.62 -8.02
CA TRP A 301 15.38 -10.97 -9.41
C TRP A 301 15.20 -12.48 -9.56
N PRO A 302 14.08 -12.95 -10.13
CA PRO A 302 13.92 -14.37 -10.44
C PRO A 302 14.72 -14.79 -11.69
N ILE A 303 15.32 -13.86 -12.42
CA ILE A 303 16.12 -14.14 -13.63
C ILE A 303 17.54 -13.66 -13.37
N LYS A 304 18.55 -14.48 -13.67
CA LYS A 304 19.96 -14.15 -13.38
C LYS A 304 20.52 -13.00 -14.22
N SER A 305 20.12 -12.85 -15.48
CA SER A 305 20.60 -11.75 -16.32
C SER A 305 20.12 -10.38 -15.81
N ARG A 306 21.00 -9.39 -15.81
CA ARG A 306 20.70 -8.00 -15.42
C ARG A 306 20.94 -7.05 -16.60
N PRO A 307 20.08 -6.03 -16.80
CA PRO A 307 20.22 -5.09 -17.91
C PRO A 307 21.36 -4.07 -17.70
N VAL A 308 21.76 -3.83 -16.46
CA VAL A 308 22.83 -2.90 -16.09
C VAL A 308 24.06 -3.69 -15.62
N GLN A 309 25.24 -3.25 -16.04
CA GLN A 309 26.53 -3.79 -15.62
C GLN A 309 27.37 -2.64 -15.05
N PRO A 310 27.12 -2.24 -13.80
CA PRO A 310 27.84 -1.12 -13.19
C PRO A 310 29.31 -1.48 -12.96
N SER A 311 30.18 -0.47 -12.94
CA SER A 311 31.56 -0.63 -12.49
C SER A 311 31.57 -0.87 -10.97
N GLY A 312 31.72 -2.12 -10.53
CA GLY A 312 31.70 -2.48 -9.11
C GLY A 312 32.33 -3.84 -8.82
N SER A 313 32.74 -4.04 -7.56
CA SER A 313 33.39 -5.27 -7.10
C SER A 313 32.43 -6.43 -6.82
N CYS A 314 31.12 -6.18 -6.83
CA CYS A 314 30.07 -7.17 -6.54
C CYS A 314 29.62 -7.96 -7.79
N ALA A 315 30.36 -7.91 -8.91
CA ALA A 315 30.03 -8.67 -10.11
C ALA A 315 29.98 -10.20 -9.89
N SER A 316 30.60 -10.71 -8.82
CA SER A 316 30.51 -12.12 -8.41
C SER A 316 29.35 -12.42 -7.45
N THR A 317 28.73 -11.40 -6.83
CA THR A 317 27.72 -11.53 -5.76
C THR A 317 26.39 -10.87 -6.08
N TYR A 318 26.25 -10.17 -7.21
CA TYR A 318 25.00 -9.45 -7.58
C TYR A 318 23.74 -10.31 -7.66
N ASP A 319 23.91 -11.63 -7.84
CA ASP A 319 22.81 -12.58 -7.89
C ASP A 319 22.63 -13.36 -6.58
N ASP A 320 23.43 -13.06 -5.55
CA ASP A 320 23.20 -13.60 -4.21
C ASP A 320 21.93 -13.00 -3.61
N TRP A 321 21.36 -13.72 -2.65
CA TRP A 321 20.25 -13.20 -1.87
C TRP A 321 20.69 -11.93 -1.12
N ALA A 322 19.93 -10.82 -1.15
CA ALA A 322 18.52 -10.68 -1.54
C ALA A 322 18.27 -9.97 -2.89
N TYR A 323 19.23 -10.01 -3.81
CA TYR A 323 19.18 -9.38 -5.13
C TYR A 323 18.95 -10.39 -6.26
N GLY A 324 19.29 -11.66 -6.01
CA GLY A 324 18.96 -12.80 -6.86
C GLY A 324 18.72 -14.07 -6.04
N LEU A 325 18.87 -15.22 -6.69
CA LEU A 325 18.58 -16.54 -6.10
C LEU A 325 19.82 -17.45 -6.04
N SER A 326 21.03 -16.96 -6.27
CA SER A 326 22.24 -17.81 -6.26
C SER A 326 22.49 -18.46 -4.89
N SER A 327 22.23 -17.75 -3.78
CA SER A 327 22.38 -18.29 -2.41
C SER A 327 21.06 -18.63 -1.71
N GLY A 328 19.99 -17.88 -1.98
CA GLY A 328 18.68 -17.98 -1.31
C GLY A 328 18.68 -17.48 0.16
N PRO A 329 17.51 -17.09 0.71
CA PRO A 329 17.42 -16.70 2.13
C PRO A 329 17.57 -17.91 3.03
N VAL A 330 18.06 -17.73 4.27
CA VAL A 330 18.10 -18.80 5.30
C VAL A 330 16.74 -19.51 5.44
N TYR A 331 15.64 -18.75 5.33
CA TYR A 331 14.27 -19.25 5.29
C TYR A 331 14.03 -20.41 4.29
N ARG A 332 14.70 -20.39 3.14
CA ARG A 332 14.45 -21.27 2.00
C ARG A 332 15.71 -21.71 1.23
N GLN A 333 16.87 -21.60 1.85
CA GLN A 333 18.15 -21.83 1.21
C GLN A 333 18.26 -23.26 0.62
N ALA A 334 17.83 -24.27 1.37
CA ALA A 334 17.87 -25.66 0.92
C ALA A 334 17.04 -25.91 -0.35
N ASP A 335 15.82 -25.35 -0.45
CA ASP A 335 14.98 -25.51 -1.64
C ASP A 335 15.58 -24.81 -2.86
N VAL A 336 16.15 -23.61 -2.66
CA VAL A 336 16.81 -22.83 -3.72
C VAL A 336 18.02 -23.59 -4.26
N GLN A 337 18.85 -24.14 -3.38
CA GLN A 337 20.03 -24.94 -3.76
C GLN A 337 19.65 -26.25 -4.44
N ALA A 338 18.56 -26.89 -4.00
CA ALA A 338 18.08 -28.13 -4.59
C ALA A 338 17.45 -27.90 -5.98
N ASN A 339 16.62 -26.87 -6.14
CA ASN A 339 15.91 -26.59 -7.38
C ASN A 339 15.40 -25.15 -7.45
N VAL A 340 16.28 -24.22 -7.83
CA VAL A 340 15.91 -22.80 -8.04
C VAL A 340 14.77 -22.62 -9.05
N SER A 341 14.69 -23.48 -10.08
CA SER A 341 13.62 -23.42 -11.07
C SER A 341 12.25 -23.72 -10.48
N ALA A 342 12.14 -24.63 -9.51
CA ALA A 342 10.89 -24.87 -8.82
C ALA A 342 10.44 -23.63 -8.00
N VAL A 343 11.38 -22.94 -7.36
CA VAL A 343 11.10 -21.68 -6.63
C VAL A 343 10.63 -20.59 -7.59
N GLN A 344 11.30 -20.42 -8.73
CA GLN A 344 10.91 -19.47 -9.78
C GLN A 344 9.49 -19.77 -10.31
N GLN A 345 9.18 -21.03 -10.61
CA GLN A 345 7.85 -21.41 -11.13
C GLN A 345 6.73 -21.14 -10.13
N GLN A 346 6.98 -21.32 -8.83
CA GLN A 346 6.01 -20.95 -7.80
C GLN A 346 5.77 -19.45 -7.78
N TYR A 347 6.83 -18.63 -7.90
CA TYR A 347 6.69 -17.19 -8.01
C TYR A 347 5.87 -16.79 -9.24
N TYR A 348 6.17 -17.34 -10.41
CA TYR A 348 5.44 -17.03 -11.65
C TYR A 348 3.94 -17.40 -11.60
N GLY A 349 3.57 -18.38 -10.78
CA GLY A 349 2.16 -18.74 -10.53
C GLY A 349 1.40 -17.80 -9.58
N ARG A 350 2.11 -16.94 -8.82
CA ARG A 350 1.52 -16.01 -7.85
C ARG A 350 0.98 -14.75 -8.53
N ARG A 351 0.04 -14.10 -7.86
CA ARG A 351 -0.47 -12.77 -8.24
C ARG A 351 0.42 -11.70 -7.62
N VAL A 352 1.25 -11.06 -8.44
CA VAL A 352 2.20 -10.02 -8.00
C VAL A 352 1.98 -8.75 -8.82
N VAL A 353 1.72 -7.64 -8.14
CA VAL A 353 1.64 -6.30 -8.73
C VAL A 353 2.89 -5.53 -8.32
N VAL A 354 3.60 -5.00 -9.30
CA VAL A 354 4.67 -4.02 -9.08
C VAL A 354 4.16 -2.67 -9.55
N ALA A 355 3.99 -1.72 -8.63
CA ALA A 355 3.52 -0.38 -8.94
C ALA A 355 4.68 0.62 -8.88
N LEU A 356 4.77 1.51 -9.87
CA LEU A 356 5.90 2.41 -10.08
C LEU A 356 5.41 3.85 -10.26
N GLY A 357 5.80 4.74 -9.37
CA GLY A 357 5.63 6.19 -9.54
C GLY A 357 6.49 6.69 -10.69
N THR A 358 5.89 7.36 -11.68
CA THR A 358 6.63 7.79 -12.88
C THR A 358 7.57 8.98 -12.62
N ALA A 359 7.47 9.60 -11.44
CA ALA A 359 8.37 10.66 -10.99
C ALA A 359 9.32 10.16 -9.88
N ASP A 360 9.35 8.86 -9.58
CA ASP A 360 10.20 8.32 -8.52
C ASP A 360 11.62 8.03 -9.03
N ASP A 361 12.39 9.10 -9.17
CA ASP A 361 13.79 9.10 -9.61
C ASP A 361 14.80 8.96 -8.44
N GLY A 362 14.31 8.68 -7.23
CA GLY A 362 15.15 8.42 -6.06
C GLY A 362 16.03 7.17 -6.22
N ALA A 363 17.24 7.20 -5.67
CA ALA A 363 18.26 6.17 -5.89
C ALA A 363 17.94 4.79 -5.26
N GLY A 364 17.07 4.77 -4.25
CA GLY A 364 16.71 3.55 -3.52
C GLY A 364 17.87 2.89 -2.78
N ASP A 365 17.96 1.57 -2.89
CA ASP A 365 18.98 0.78 -2.22
C ASP A 365 20.38 1.07 -2.80
N SER A 366 21.28 1.56 -1.95
CA SER A 366 22.63 1.98 -2.30
C SER A 366 23.66 0.84 -2.28
N ALA A 367 23.26 -0.39 -1.94
CA ALA A 367 24.14 -1.55 -2.03
C ALA A 367 24.68 -1.75 -3.47
N CYS A 368 25.87 -2.32 -3.56
CA CYS A 368 26.57 -2.53 -4.84
C CYS A 368 25.74 -3.43 -5.77
N GLU A 369 25.20 -4.52 -5.23
CA GLU A 369 24.41 -5.52 -5.94
C GLU A 369 23.12 -4.91 -6.50
N ALA A 370 22.48 -4.00 -5.76
CA ALA A 370 21.28 -3.31 -6.17
C ALA A 370 21.50 -2.42 -7.42
N GLN A 371 22.73 -1.95 -7.66
CA GLN A 371 23.05 -1.10 -8.81
C GLN A 371 22.96 -1.86 -10.15
N PHE A 372 22.96 -3.20 -10.13
CA PHE A 372 22.71 -4.01 -11.33
C PHE A 372 21.26 -3.94 -11.82
N GLU A 373 20.35 -3.44 -10.98
CA GLU A 373 18.93 -3.33 -11.30
C GLU A 373 18.60 -2.02 -12.02
N GLY A 374 19.37 -0.96 -11.78
CA GLY A 374 19.09 0.41 -12.23
C GLY A 374 19.51 1.45 -11.19
N SER A 375 19.52 2.71 -11.59
CA SER A 375 19.96 3.84 -10.77
C SER A 375 18.85 4.50 -9.95
N THR A 376 17.57 4.26 -10.30
CA THR A 376 16.40 4.85 -9.60
C THR A 376 15.31 3.83 -9.31
N HIS A 377 14.39 4.12 -8.39
CA HIS A 377 13.22 3.27 -8.11
C HIS A 377 12.44 2.91 -9.38
N LEU A 378 12.09 3.92 -10.19
CA LEU A 378 11.37 3.74 -11.45
C LEU A 378 12.17 2.89 -12.45
N GLU A 379 13.47 3.16 -12.59
CA GLU A 379 14.33 2.42 -13.52
C GLU A 379 14.42 0.95 -13.12
N ARG A 380 14.62 0.65 -11.83
CA ARG A 380 14.72 -0.73 -11.31
C ARG A 380 13.48 -1.55 -11.59
N GLY A 381 12.30 -0.98 -11.31
CA GLY A 381 11.02 -1.64 -11.62
C GLY A 381 10.77 -1.81 -13.12
N SER A 382 11.11 -0.81 -13.93
CA SER A 382 10.97 -0.85 -15.39
C SER A 382 11.91 -1.89 -16.02
N ASN A 383 13.11 -2.02 -15.47
CA ASN A 383 14.10 -3.04 -15.84
C ASN A 383 13.63 -4.44 -15.46
N LEU A 384 13.05 -4.61 -14.26
CA LEU A 384 12.42 -5.86 -13.86
C LEU A 384 11.29 -6.25 -14.82
N GLN A 385 10.41 -5.31 -15.18
CA GLN A 385 9.34 -5.55 -16.18
C GLN A 385 9.95 -6.03 -17.51
N SER A 386 10.97 -5.34 -17.99
CA SER A 386 11.65 -5.66 -19.24
C SER A 386 12.27 -7.05 -19.21
N ALA A 387 12.88 -7.43 -18.08
CA ALA A 387 13.40 -8.78 -17.88
C ALA A 387 12.28 -9.84 -17.88
N MET A 388 11.15 -9.60 -17.22
CA MET A 388 10.01 -10.53 -17.21
C MET A 388 9.42 -10.75 -18.61
N LYS A 389 9.44 -9.74 -19.48
CA LYS A 389 9.00 -9.88 -20.89
C LYS A 389 9.84 -10.88 -21.68
N THR A 390 11.07 -11.19 -21.25
CA THR A 390 11.96 -12.15 -21.92
C THR A 390 11.68 -13.61 -21.55
N LEU A 391 10.85 -13.86 -20.53
CA LEU A 391 10.48 -15.21 -20.14
C LEU A 391 9.69 -15.92 -21.25
N PRO A 392 9.77 -17.26 -21.33
CA PRO A 392 8.88 -18.03 -22.20
C PRO A 392 7.40 -17.73 -21.86
N GLY A 393 6.65 -17.21 -22.83
CA GLY A 393 5.26 -16.77 -22.62
C GLY A 393 5.11 -15.31 -22.13
N GLY A 394 6.21 -14.57 -22.00
CA GLY A 394 6.23 -13.18 -21.56
C GLY A 394 6.05 -13.02 -20.05
N ILE A 395 5.56 -11.84 -19.64
CA ILE A 395 5.24 -11.57 -18.23
C ILE A 395 4.23 -12.62 -17.74
N PRO A 396 4.44 -13.25 -16.57
CA PRO A 396 3.52 -14.26 -16.07
C PRO A 396 2.09 -13.73 -15.99
N ALA A 397 1.09 -14.52 -16.37
CA ALA A 397 -0.28 -14.05 -16.61
C ALA A 397 -0.95 -13.37 -15.40
N ARG A 398 -0.50 -13.68 -14.18
CA ARG A 398 -1.00 -13.06 -12.93
C ARG A 398 -0.13 -11.92 -12.43
N HIS A 399 0.95 -11.57 -13.12
CA HIS A 399 1.76 -10.41 -12.78
C HIS A 399 1.22 -9.16 -13.47
N ALA A 400 1.29 -8.01 -12.79
CA ALA A 400 0.98 -6.71 -13.37
C ALA A 400 2.06 -5.70 -13.00
N PHE A 401 2.20 -4.69 -13.86
CA PHE A 401 3.10 -3.57 -13.67
C PHE A 401 2.30 -2.29 -13.91
N ASP A 402 2.06 -1.53 -12.85
CA ASP A 402 1.28 -0.30 -12.90
C ASP A 402 2.22 0.89 -12.85
N PHE A 403 1.92 1.93 -13.64
CA PHE A 403 2.65 3.19 -13.63
C PHE A 403 1.74 4.29 -13.10
N VAL A 404 2.09 4.85 -11.96
CA VAL A 404 1.31 5.91 -11.29
C VAL A 404 1.86 7.25 -11.74
N GLN A 405 1.13 7.89 -12.65
CA GLN A 405 1.58 9.10 -13.33
C GLN A 405 1.80 10.25 -12.35
N GLY A 406 2.98 10.87 -12.43
CA GLY A 406 3.34 12.10 -11.70
C GLY A 406 3.61 11.91 -10.21
N VAL A 407 3.56 10.68 -9.70
CA VAL A 407 3.86 10.36 -8.30
C VAL A 407 5.33 9.96 -8.21
N ALA A 408 6.04 10.50 -7.23
CA ALA A 408 7.41 10.14 -6.87
C ALA A 408 7.39 9.09 -5.73
N HIS A 409 8.11 9.33 -4.63
CA HIS A 409 8.27 8.37 -3.54
C HIS A 409 7.23 8.54 -2.40
N GLU A 410 6.00 8.95 -2.74
CA GLU A 410 4.90 9.22 -1.80
C GLU A 410 4.07 7.95 -1.56
N ASP A 411 4.01 7.48 -0.31
CA ASP A 411 3.34 6.22 0.04
C ASP A 411 1.82 6.29 -0.14
N TYR A 412 1.17 7.36 0.34
CA TYR A 412 -0.28 7.47 0.27
C TYR A 412 -0.80 7.63 -1.15
N LEU A 413 -0.10 8.40 -1.98
CA LEU A 413 -0.49 8.58 -3.39
C LEU A 413 -0.39 7.27 -4.17
N MET A 414 0.59 6.43 -3.84
CA MET A 414 0.72 5.10 -4.43
C MET A 414 -0.43 4.17 -3.99
N PHE A 415 -0.73 4.10 -2.68
CA PHE A 415 -1.83 3.26 -2.15
C PHE A 415 -3.23 3.72 -2.56
N SER A 416 -3.42 5.04 -2.73
CA SER A 416 -4.70 5.62 -3.12
C SER A 416 -4.87 5.80 -4.64
N SER A 417 -3.88 5.40 -5.43
CA SER A 417 -3.99 5.44 -6.90
C SER A 417 -5.16 4.57 -7.38
N PRO A 418 -5.86 4.94 -8.48
CA PRO A 418 -7.00 4.17 -8.97
C PRO A 418 -6.70 2.67 -9.19
N ALA A 419 -5.51 2.34 -9.70
CA ALA A 419 -5.08 0.95 -9.89
C ALA A 419 -4.85 0.23 -8.55
N ALA A 420 -4.20 0.87 -7.57
CA ALA A 420 -4.01 0.28 -6.25
C ALA A 420 -5.35 0.06 -5.52
N LEU A 421 -6.28 1.02 -5.57
CA LEU A 421 -7.62 0.86 -5.01
C LEU A 421 -8.35 -0.34 -5.61
N GLN A 422 -8.24 -0.49 -6.94
CA GLN A 422 -8.82 -1.62 -7.66
C GLN A 422 -8.21 -2.96 -7.21
N HIS A 423 -6.88 -3.06 -7.13
CA HIS A 423 -6.21 -4.29 -6.72
C HIS A 423 -6.47 -4.64 -5.25
N LEU A 424 -6.19 -3.72 -4.34
CA LEU A 424 -6.21 -3.96 -2.90
C LEU A 424 -7.63 -4.24 -2.39
N PHE A 425 -8.64 -3.54 -2.90
CA PHE A 425 -9.98 -3.54 -2.30
C PHE A 425 -11.09 -4.11 -3.19
N VAL A 426 -11.00 -4.03 -4.52
CA VAL A 426 -12.14 -4.29 -5.41
C VAL A 426 -12.03 -5.62 -6.17
N GLU A 427 -10.91 -5.90 -6.83
CA GLU A 427 -10.81 -7.02 -7.78
C GLU A 427 -10.99 -8.37 -7.09
N ASN A 428 -11.79 -9.28 -7.67
CA ASN A 428 -12.01 -10.64 -7.15
C ASN A 428 -12.57 -10.69 -5.70
N PHE A 429 -13.23 -9.64 -5.22
CA PHE A 429 -13.70 -9.54 -3.82
C PHE A 429 -14.57 -10.72 -3.34
N ASN A 430 -15.46 -11.22 -4.20
CA ASN A 430 -16.35 -12.34 -3.90
C ASN A 430 -15.86 -13.68 -4.46
N THR A 431 -14.63 -13.74 -4.99
CA THR A 431 -14.07 -14.97 -5.58
C THR A 431 -13.20 -15.68 -4.55
N LYS A 432 -13.62 -16.85 -4.05
CA LYS A 432 -12.73 -17.70 -3.25
C LYS A 432 -11.58 -18.20 -4.13
N GLY A 433 -10.36 -18.05 -3.64
CA GLY A 433 -9.17 -18.56 -4.31
C GLY A 433 -9.30 -20.04 -4.66
N THR A 434 -9.32 -20.38 -5.95
CA THR A 434 -9.19 -21.77 -6.41
C THR A 434 -7.71 -22.08 -6.55
N SER A 435 -7.21 -23.05 -5.78
CA SER A 435 -5.90 -23.65 -6.07
C SER A 435 -5.95 -24.23 -7.50
N SER A 436 -5.11 -23.69 -8.38
CA SER A 436 -4.81 -24.16 -9.75
C SER A 436 -5.95 -24.11 -10.81
N GLY A 437 -5.64 -23.46 -11.95
CA GLY A 437 -6.42 -23.56 -13.19
C GLY A 437 -6.37 -22.26 -14.00
N ALA A 438 -5.78 -22.31 -15.19
CA ALA A 438 -5.63 -21.20 -16.13
C ALA A 438 -6.91 -20.36 -16.26
N GLY A 439 -6.78 -19.04 -16.07
CA GLY A 439 -7.88 -18.11 -16.26
C GLY A 439 -8.35 -18.12 -17.72
N THR A 440 -9.55 -18.61 -17.97
CA THR A 440 -10.35 -18.19 -19.12
C THR A 440 -10.70 -16.73 -18.95
N THR A 441 -10.12 -15.88 -19.80
CA THR A 441 -10.51 -14.49 -19.96
C THR A 441 -11.93 -14.41 -20.49
N SER A 442 -12.86 -13.95 -19.65
CA SER A 442 -14.15 -13.44 -20.09
C SER A 442 -13.95 -12.06 -20.71
N ALA A 443 -13.65 -12.03 -22.02
CA ALA A 443 -13.75 -10.83 -22.83
C ALA A 443 -15.23 -10.53 -23.10
N SER A 444 -15.71 -9.37 -22.66
CA SER A 444 -17.01 -8.86 -23.07
C SER A 444 -16.88 -8.29 -24.50
N PRO A 445 -17.77 -8.64 -25.44
CA PRO A 445 -17.58 -8.34 -26.86
C PRO A 445 -17.90 -6.87 -27.16
N SER A 446 -16.95 -6.17 -27.79
CA SER A 446 -17.25 -4.89 -28.42
C SER A 446 -17.96 -5.14 -29.75
N SER A 447 -19.06 -4.43 -29.93
CA SER A 447 -19.87 -4.43 -31.13
C SER A 447 -19.16 -3.71 -32.28
N THR A 448 -18.86 -4.43 -33.37
CA THR A 448 -18.56 -3.79 -34.66
C THR A 448 -19.42 -4.42 -35.74
N LYS A 449 -20.16 -3.54 -36.41
CA LYS A 449 -21.13 -3.84 -37.47
C LYS A 449 -20.50 -4.62 -38.63
N SER A 450 -21.26 -5.61 -39.09
CA SER A 450 -21.10 -6.31 -40.35
C SER A 450 -21.25 -5.39 -41.56
N GLY A 451 -20.47 -5.64 -42.62
CA GLY A 451 -20.77 -5.15 -43.96
C GLY A 451 -19.85 -5.71 -45.03
N GLY A 452 -20.37 -6.63 -45.84
CA GLY A 452 -20.02 -6.79 -47.27
C GLY A 452 -18.82 -7.68 -47.60
N GLY A 453 -19.07 -8.87 -48.15
CA GLY A 453 -18.05 -9.82 -48.58
C GLY A 453 -17.52 -9.63 -50.01
N SER A 454 -16.53 -10.46 -50.38
CA SER A 454 -16.47 -11.22 -51.64
C SER A 454 -15.20 -12.08 -51.72
N LYS A 455 -15.31 -13.12 -52.55
CA LYS A 455 -14.46 -14.31 -52.81
C LYS A 455 -12.95 -14.07 -53.08
N PRO A 456 -12.14 -15.17 -53.07
CA PRO A 456 -10.69 -15.15 -53.15
C PRO A 456 -10.16 -15.37 -54.57
N THR A 457 -8.93 -14.92 -54.82
CA THR A 457 -8.11 -15.39 -55.94
C THR A 457 -6.66 -15.58 -55.51
N THR A 458 -6.20 -16.78 -55.82
CA THR A 458 -4.84 -17.32 -55.91
C THR A 458 -3.83 -16.45 -56.65
N SER A 459 -2.58 -16.41 -56.21
CA SER A 459 -1.44 -16.82 -57.04
C SER A 459 -0.14 -16.96 -56.25
N THR A 460 0.51 -18.09 -56.53
CA THR A 460 1.91 -18.45 -56.36
C THR A 460 2.88 -17.44 -57.00
N ASN A 461 4.04 -17.17 -56.39
CA ASN A 461 5.30 -17.52 -57.06
C ASN A 461 6.54 -17.58 -56.15
N SER A 462 7.35 -18.57 -56.52
CA SER A 462 8.65 -19.04 -56.04
C SER A 462 9.84 -18.12 -56.36
N GLY A 463 10.97 -18.40 -55.69
CA GLY A 463 12.34 -18.14 -56.16
C GLY A 463 13.05 -17.03 -55.38
N GLY A 464 14.27 -17.17 -54.85
CA GLY A 464 15.30 -18.18 -55.00
C GLY A 464 16.67 -17.50 -55.08
N GLY A 465 17.63 -17.91 -54.22
CA GLY A 465 19.08 -17.60 -54.29
C GLY A 465 19.47 -16.14 -53.98
N GLY A 466 20.61 -15.79 -53.41
CA GLY A 466 21.83 -16.53 -53.07
C GLY A 466 23.00 -15.54 -53.07
N ASN A 467 23.93 -15.73 -52.11
CA ASN A 467 25.36 -15.39 -52.14
C ASN A 467 25.91 -13.96 -51.83
N THR A 468 26.66 -13.93 -50.71
CA THR A 468 28.10 -13.57 -50.52
C THR A 468 28.68 -12.17 -50.82
N GLY A 469 29.53 -11.73 -49.88
CA GLY A 469 30.80 -11.01 -50.13
C GLY A 469 30.94 -9.73 -49.31
N THR A 470 31.60 -9.72 -48.14
CA THR A 470 33.04 -9.51 -47.84
C THR A 470 33.64 -8.15 -48.18
N GLY A 471 34.34 -7.56 -47.18
CA GLY A 471 35.39 -6.52 -47.31
C GLY A 471 34.91 -5.12 -46.91
N GLY A 472 35.60 -4.31 -46.12
CA GLY A 472 36.95 -4.38 -45.58
C GLY A 472 37.24 -3.13 -44.72
N SER A 473 38.37 -3.18 -44.01
CA SER A 473 38.90 -2.29 -42.98
C SER A 473 39.13 -0.82 -43.34
N GLY A 474 39.31 0.02 -42.31
CA GLY A 474 39.97 1.33 -42.42
C GLY A 474 40.14 2.06 -41.07
N ASP A 475 41.32 1.92 -40.46
CA ASP A 475 41.84 2.72 -39.33
C ASP A 475 42.11 4.18 -39.71
N ASN A 476 41.94 5.14 -38.78
CA ASN A 476 43.06 5.92 -38.20
C ASN A 476 42.67 7.02 -37.18
N LYS A 477 43.52 7.11 -36.14
CA LYS A 477 44.03 8.24 -35.30
C LYS A 477 43.61 9.67 -35.71
N GLY A 478 43.48 10.68 -34.84
CA GLY A 478 43.90 10.94 -33.45
C GLY A 478 44.04 12.47 -33.22
N SER A 479 44.17 12.89 -31.95
CA SER A 479 44.42 14.26 -31.42
C SER A 479 43.23 15.23 -31.47
N GLY A 480 42.87 16.04 -30.46
CA GLY A 480 43.51 16.48 -29.21
C GLY A 480 43.31 18.00 -29.07
N VAL A 481 43.02 18.49 -27.85
CA VAL A 481 43.02 19.92 -27.39
C VAL A 481 41.70 20.68 -27.70
N ARG A 482 41.01 21.45 -26.83
CA ARG A 482 41.38 22.38 -25.74
C ARG A 482 40.18 22.65 -24.80
N LEU A 483 40.53 22.98 -23.55
CA LEU A 483 39.71 23.51 -22.45
C LEU A 483 39.22 24.95 -22.73
N THR A 484 37.95 25.23 -22.45
CA THR A 484 37.34 26.50 -22.00
C THR A 484 35.97 26.11 -21.43
N GLY A 485 35.56 26.36 -20.18
CA GLY A 485 35.74 27.55 -19.37
C GLY A 485 34.50 28.43 -19.50
N LEU A 486 33.37 28.07 -18.85
CA LEU A 486 32.20 28.94 -18.70
C LEU A 486 31.48 28.63 -17.38
N ALA A 487 31.55 29.59 -16.48
CA ALA A 487 30.84 29.63 -15.22
C ALA A 487 29.37 30.00 -15.47
N PHE A 488 28.46 29.31 -14.77
CA PHE A 488 27.13 29.85 -14.48
C PHE A 488 26.81 29.62 -13.00
N THR A 489 26.17 30.65 -12.47
CA THR A 489 25.92 30.97 -11.07
C THR A 489 24.74 30.21 -10.48
N GLY A 490 24.96 29.65 -9.29
CA GLY A 490 24.09 29.72 -8.12
C GLY A 490 22.64 29.26 -8.23
N VAL A 491 22.38 28.02 -7.81
CA VAL A 491 21.13 27.65 -7.11
C VAL A 491 21.53 26.84 -5.88
N SER A 492 21.16 27.33 -4.70
CA SER A 492 21.42 26.70 -3.41
C SER A 492 20.67 25.38 -3.30
N LEU A 493 21.42 24.26 -3.35
CA LEU A 493 20.94 22.95 -2.95
C LEU A 493 21.34 22.74 -1.48
N ILE A 494 20.36 22.65 -0.59
CA ILE A 494 20.59 22.17 0.78
C ILE A 494 20.85 20.68 0.68
N ALA A 495 22.12 20.30 0.62
CA ALA A 495 22.56 18.92 0.75
C ALA A 495 22.41 18.48 2.21
N VAL A 496 21.40 17.65 2.47
CA VAL A 496 21.37 16.84 3.69
C VAL A 496 22.43 15.76 3.52
N LEU A 497 23.52 15.89 4.27
CA LEU A 497 24.57 14.87 4.41
C LEU A 497 23.96 13.58 4.96
N CYS A 498 23.65 12.64 4.06
CA CYS A 498 23.42 11.24 4.45
C CYS A 498 24.78 10.61 4.79
N GLY A 499 24.99 10.38 6.09
CA GLY A 499 26.11 9.61 6.59
C GLY A 499 26.04 8.17 6.10
N SER A 500 27.00 7.78 5.29
CA SER A 500 27.27 6.42 4.87
C SER A 500 27.56 5.55 6.10
N MET A 501 26.70 4.57 6.38
CA MET A 501 27.05 3.51 7.30
C MET A 501 26.40 2.20 6.86
N LEU A 502 27.27 1.22 6.59
CA LEU A 502 27.02 -0.10 6.00
C LEU A 502 25.62 -0.68 6.28
N LEU A 503 24.90 -0.94 5.19
CA LEU A 503 23.76 -1.84 5.10
C LEU A 503 24.29 -3.27 5.04
N LEU A 504 24.31 -3.93 6.20
CA LEU A 504 24.20 -5.37 6.39
C LEU A 504 23.29 -5.60 7.60
#